data_AF-A0A1W9ZH92-F1
#
_entry.id   AF-A0A1W9ZH92-F1
#
_cell.length_a   1.000
_cell.length_b   1.000
_cell.length_c   1.000
_cell.angle_alpha   90.00
_cell.angle_beta   90.00
_cell.angle_gamma   90.00
#
_symmetry.space_group_name_H-M   'P 1'
#
loop_
_entity.id
_entity.type
_entity.pdbx_description
1 polymer ?
#
loop_
_entity_poly.entity_id
_entity_poly.type
_entity_poly.pdbx_seq_one_letter_code
_entity_poly.pdbx_strand_id
1 'polypeptide(L)'
;MARPIQTNAPRTPPYKLAGVALLLVGAVALALVYGQFRGNFTPKTQLTMLAARAGLVMDPGSKVTYNGVEIGRVGSIAETVRDG
;
A
#
# COMPACT_ATOMS: atom_id res chain seq x y z
N MET A 1 66.93 27.35 0.93
CA MET A 1 65.93 26.99 -0.09
C MET A 1 64.75 26.36 0.64
N ALA A 2 63.66 27.10 0.88
CA ALA A 2 62.50 26.62 1.63
C ALA A 2 61.62 25.77 0.69
N ARG A 3 61.23 24.56 1.13
CA ARG A 3 60.36 23.67 0.36
C ARG A 3 58.91 24.14 0.49
N PRO A 4 58.13 24.23 -0.61
CA PRO A 4 56.73 24.61 -0.51
C PRO A 4 55.95 23.54 0.27
N ILE A 5 55.12 23.99 1.21
CA ILE A 5 54.24 23.14 2.01
C ILE A 5 53.18 22.54 1.08
N GLN A 6 53.12 21.22 0.99
CA GLN A 6 52.05 20.53 0.27
C GLN A 6 50.77 20.54 1.10
N THR A 7 49.77 21.29 0.65
CA THR A 7 48.43 21.27 1.24
C THR A 7 47.58 20.24 0.49
N ASN A 8 47.20 19.16 1.17
CA ASN A 8 46.33 18.13 0.60
C ASN A 8 44.95 18.72 0.24
N ALA A 9 44.42 18.36 -0.93
CA ALA A 9 43.12 18.82 -1.38
C ALA A 9 42.00 18.36 -0.42
N PRO A 10 40.99 19.21 -0.13
CA PRO A 10 39.87 18.83 0.72
C PRO A 10 39.08 17.70 0.06
N ARG A 11 38.89 16.59 0.79
CA ARG A 11 37.97 15.53 0.34
C ARG A 11 36.54 15.99 0.62
N THR A 12 35.80 16.32 -0.43
CA THR A 12 34.36 16.65 -0.34
C THR A 12 33.53 15.46 -0.80
N PRO A 13 33.16 14.52 0.09
CA PRO A 13 32.28 13.44 -0.30
C PRO A 13 30.86 13.96 -0.61
N PRO A 14 30.11 13.28 -1.48
CA PRO A 14 28.86 13.81 -2.03
C PRO A 14 27.66 13.62 -1.09
N TYR A 15 27.67 14.30 0.06
CA TYR A 15 26.63 14.17 1.09
C TYR A 15 25.21 14.50 0.59
N LYS A 16 25.07 15.38 -0.41
CA LYS A 16 23.77 15.70 -1.02
C LYS A 16 23.16 14.48 -1.72
N LEU A 17 23.98 13.71 -2.46
CA LEU A 17 23.52 12.48 -3.11
C LEU A 17 23.18 11.40 -2.07
N ALA A 18 23.99 11.28 -1.02
CA ALA A 18 23.70 10.35 0.08
C ALA A 18 22.38 10.69 0.78
N GLY A 19 22.11 11.98 1.02
CA GLY A 19 20.84 12.44 1.61
C GLY A 19 19.63 12.14 0.72
N VAL A 20 19.73 12.40 -0.59
CA VAL A 20 18.66 12.07 -1.54
C VAL A 20 18.42 10.57 -1.59
N ALA A 21 19.48 9.75 -1.64
CA ALA A 21 19.37 8.30 -1.64
C ALA A 21 18.66 7.79 -0.36
N LEU A 22 19.03 8.31 0.81
CA LEU A 22 18.40 7.96 2.07
C LEU A 22 16.90 8.28 2.09
N LEU A 23 16.51 9.46 1.59
CA LEU A 23 15.11 9.86 1.52
C LEU A 23 14.30 8.96 0.57
N LEU A 24 14.86 8.59 -0.59
CA LEU A 24 14.20 7.68 -1.53
C LEU A 24 14.00 6.30 -0.92
N VAL A 25 15.05 5.74 -0.30
CA VAL A 25 14.95 4.43 0.38
C VAL A 25 13.92 4.48 1.51
N GLY A 26 13.94 5.54 2.33
CA GLY A 26 12.97 5.74 3.40
C GLY A 26 11.54 5.84 2.88
N ALA A 27 11.31 6.60 1.81
CA ALA A 27 9.99 6.74 1.18
C ALA A 27 9.47 5.40 0.64
N VAL A 28 10.32 4.62 -0.03
CA VAL A 28 9.97 3.27 -0.50
C VAL A 28 9.63 2.35 0.67
N ALA A 29 10.45 2.34 1.73
CA ALA A 29 10.20 1.53 2.91
C ALA A 29 8.84 1.88 3.56
N LEU A 30 8.55 3.18 3.72
CA LEU A 30 7.26 3.64 4.25
C LEU A 30 6.08 3.24 3.37
N ALA A 31 6.22 3.38 2.04
CA ALA A 31 5.17 2.99 1.10
C ALA A 31 4.90 1.46 1.14
N LEU A 32 5.95 0.65 1.22
CA LEU A 32 5.83 -0.80 1.36
C LEU A 32 5.14 -1.17 2.68
N VAL A 33 5.60 -0.60 3.79
CA VAL A 33 5.00 -0.83 5.11
C VAL A 33 3.52 -0.43 5.09
N TYR A 34 3.19 0.75 4.57
CA TYR A 34 1.82 1.21 4.43
C TYR A 34 0.96 0.23 3.61
N GLY A 35 1.47 -0.24 2.47
CA GLY A 35 0.79 -1.24 1.63
C GLY A 35 0.58 -2.58 2.32
N GLN A 36 1.55 -3.04 3.14
CA GLN A 36 1.46 -4.28 3.92
C GLN A 36 0.33 -4.18 4.95
N PHE A 37 0.29 -3.11 5.72
CA PHE A 37 -0.78 -2.91 6.72
C PHE A 37 -2.17 -2.74 6.10
N ARG A 38 -2.26 -2.25 4.85
CA ARG A 38 -3.53 -2.15 4.12
C ARG A 38 -3.96 -3.47 3.45
N GLY A 39 -3.12 -4.51 3.52
CA GLY A 39 -3.39 -5.81 2.91
C GLY A 39 -3.37 -5.75 1.38
N ASN A 40 -2.59 -4.83 0.79
CA ASN A 40 -2.45 -4.71 -0.67
C ASN A 40 -1.67 -5.89 -1.27
N PHE A 41 -0.88 -6.59 -0.47
CA PHE A 41 -0.08 -7.74 -0.89
C PHE A 41 -0.77 -9.09 -0.60
N THR A 42 -1.98 -9.08 -0.04
CA THR A 42 -2.77 -10.30 0.18
C THR A 42 -3.69 -10.53 -1.02
N PRO A 43 -3.59 -11.68 -1.72
CA PRO A 43 -4.48 -11.99 -2.83
C PRO A 43 -5.93 -12.08 -2.34
N LYS A 44 -6.87 -11.50 -3.11
CA LYS A 44 -8.31 -11.49 -2.80
C LYS A 44 -9.08 -12.03 -4.00
N THR A 45 -9.96 -12.99 -3.76
CA THR A 45 -10.87 -13.51 -4.79
C THR A 45 -12.17 -12.73 -4.76
N GLN A 46 -12.60 -12.21 -5.91
CA GLN A 46 -13.89 -11.52 -6.03
C GLN A 46 -15.01 -12.55 -6.17
N LEU A 47 -16.05 -12.42 -5.35
CA LEU A 47 -17.22 -13.28 -5.39
C LEU A 47 -18.46 -12.41 -5.60
N THR A 48 -19.33 -12.82 -6.52
CA THR A 48 -20.61 -12.16 -6.78
C THR A 48 -21.74 -13.06 -6.28
N MET A 49 -22.61 -12.50 -5.44
CA MET A 49 -23.73 -13.22 -4.83
C MET A 49 -25.04 -12.55 -5.22
N LEU A 50 -26.06 -13.35 -5.52
CA LEU A 50 -27.42 -12.86 -5.74
C LEU A 50 -28.20 -12.93 -4.43
N ALA A 51 -28.85 -11.83 -4.08
CA ALA A 51 -29.73 -11.75 -2.92
C ALA A 51 -31.10 -11.23 -3.36
N ALA A 52 -32.18 -11.79 -2.80
CA ALA A 52 -33.53 -11.33 -3.10
C ALA A 52 -33.80 -9.90 -2.58
N ARG A 53 -33.02 -9.43 -1.59
CA ARG A 53 -33.14 -8.09 -1.01
C ARG A 53 -31.80 -7.63 -0.44
N ALA A 54 -31.40 -6.39 -0.75
CA ALA A 54 -30.16 -5.78 -0.26
C ALA A 54 -30.33 -4.94 1.03
N GLY A 55 -31.54 -4.43 1.32
CA GLY A 55 -31.69 -3.24 2.17
C GLY A 55 -31.86 -3.43 3.69
N LEU A 56 -30.96 -4.14 4.39
CA LEU A 56 -30.92 -4.10 5.88
C LEU A 56 -29.53 -4.07 6.53
N VAL A 57 -28.47 -4.63 5.92
CA VAL A 57 -27.09 -4.61 6.49
C VAL A 57 -26.00 -4.73 5.40
N MET A 58 -26.37 -4.69 4.11
CA MET A 58 -25.44 -4.97 3.00
C MET A 58 -24.89 -3.70 2.36
N ASP A 59 -24.26 -2.83 3.16
CA ASP A 59 -23.59 -1.63 2.65
C ASP A 59 -22.17 -1.94 2.15
N PRO A 60 -21.61 -1.16 1.21
CA PRO A 60 -20.21 -1.27 0.85
C PRO A 60 -19.31 -1.14 2.08
N GLY A 61 -18.37 -2.06 2.23
CA GLY A 61 -17.49 -2.14 3.41
C GLY A 61 -18.05 -2.95 4.58
N SER A 62 -19.33 -3.37 4.54
CA SER A 62 -19.90 -4.33 5.51
C SER A 62 -19.10 -5.63 5.53
N LYS A 63 -18.95 -6.22 6.71
CA LYS A 63 -18.23 -7.48 6.89
C LYS A 63 -18.98 -8.63 6.22
N VAL A 64 -18.22 -9.50 5.56
CA VAL A 64 -18.70 -10.77 5.01
C VAL A 64 -18.16 -11.89 5.88
N THR A 65 -19.03 -12.76 6.37
CA THR A 65 -18.66 -13.85 7.25
C THR A 65 -18.91 -15.22 6.62
N TYR A 66 -18.07 -16.18 6.96
CA TYR A 66 -18.25 -17.59 6.65
C TYR A 66 -18.13 -18.38 7.95
N ASN A 67 -19.16 -19.16 8.29
CA ASN A 67 -19.26 -19.89 9.57
C ASN A 67 -19.00 -19.00 10.80
N GLY A 68 -19.42 -17.73 10.74
CA GLY A 68 -19.23 -16.75 11.83
C GLY A 68 -17.89 -16.01 11.82
N VAL A 69 -16.93 -16.39 10.96
CA VAL A 69 -15.61 -15.74 10.85
C VAL A 69 -15.61 -14.70 9.73
N GLU A 70 -15.07 -13.50 9.96
CA GLU A 70 -14.90 -12.48 8.91
C GLU A 70 -13.89 -12.95 7.86
N ILE A 71 -14.33 -13.03 6.61
CA ILE A 71 -13.51 -13.44 5.46
C ILE A 71 -13.26 -12.30 4.47
N GLY A 72 -13.98 -11.19 4.59
CA GLY A 72 -13.87 -10.09 3.66
C GLY A 72 -14.89 -8.99 3.91
N ARG A 73 -15.04 -8.12 2.90
CA ARG A 73 -15.96 -6.98 2.94
C ARG A 73 -16.72 -6.86 1.63
N VAL A 74 -17.94 -6.33 1.69
CA VAL A 74 -18.77 -6.05 0.51
C VAL A 74 -18.06 -5.00 -0.34
N GLY A 75 -17.76 -5.33 -1.59
CA GLY A 75 -17.07 -4.42 -2.53
C GLY A 75 -18.02 -3.46 -3.22
N SER A 76 -19.08 -3.98 -3.83
CA SER A 76 -20.11 -3.19 -4.51
C SER A 76 -21.45 -3.91 -4.49
N ILE A 77 -22.54 -3.16 -4.62
CA ILE A 77 -23.90 -3.68 -4.80
C ILE A 77 -24.46 -3.08 -6.08
N ALA A 78 -25.05 -3.91 -6.91
CA ALA A 78 -25.77 -3.50 -8.12
C ALA A 78 -27.11 -4.24 -8.17
N GLU A 79 -28.13 -3.54 -8.64
CA GLU A 79 -29.42 -4.17 -8.96
C GLU A 79 -29.26 -5.05 -10.20
N THR A 80 -29.77 -6.27 -10.14
CA THR A 80 -29.78 -7.18 -11.30
C THR A 80 -31.19 -7.20 -11.89
N VAL A 81 -31.35 -6.70 -13.11
CA VAL A 81 -32.58 -6.90 -13.90
C VAL A 81 -32.56 -8.34 -14.40
N ARG A 82 -33.56 -9.13 -13.98
CA ARG A 82 -33.76 -10.47 -14.51
C ARG A 82 -34.76 -10.37 -15.66
N ASP A 83 -34.26 -10.38 -16.89
CA ASP A 83 -35.10 -10.58 -18.06
C ASP A 83 -35.71 -12.00 -17.96
N GLY A 84 -37.04 -12.07 -18.00
CA GLY A 84 -37.81 -13.31 -17.91
C GLY A 84 -37.86 -14.07 -19.22
#